data_AF-A0A7K1JMA9-F1
#
_entry.id   AF-A0A7K1JMA9-F1
#
_cell.length_a   1.000
_cell.length_b   1.000
_cell.length_c   1.000
_cell.angle_alpha   90.00
_cell.angle_beta   90.00
_cell.angle_gamma   90.00
#
_symmetry.space_group_name_H-M   'P 1'
#
loop_
_entity.id
_entity.type
_entity.pdbx_description
1 polymer ?
#
loop_
_entity_poly.entity_id
_entity_poly.type
_entity_poly.pdbx_seq_one_letter_code
_entity_poly.pdbx_strand_id
1 'polypeptide(L)'
;MSAKQAWAILTAGVLSYEIACRDGQLLSEGVDDWLISKPILTRAAIAAMALHLGNAVPKRYDVISLGFQVLRHSSRYAVLVTARLAN
;
A
#
# COMPACT_ATOMS: atom_id res chain seq x y z
N MET A 1 -0.30 13.53 10.45
CA MET A 1 -0.94 12.23 10.78
C MET A 1 0.13 11.28 11.29
N SER A 2 -0.03 10.70 12.49
CA SER A 2 0.95 9.77 13.05
C SER A 2 0.77 8.35 12.47
N ALA A 3 1.82 7.52 12.54
CA ALA A 3 1.74 6.12 12.10
C ALA A 3 0.62 5.34 12.83
N LYS A 4 0.42 5.60 14.13
CA LYS A 4 -0.66 5.00 14.93
C LYS A 4 -2.04 5.37 14.40
N GLN A 5 -2.24 6.64 14.04
CA GLN A 5 -3.50 7.11 13.44
C GLN A 5 -3.73 6.53 12.05
N ALA A 6 -2.67 6.39 11.23
CA ALA A 6 -2.78 5.75 9.92
C ALA A 6 -3.23 4.29 10.04
N TRP A 7 -2.64 3.54 10.97
CA TRP A 7 -3.06 2.17 11.28
C TRP A 7 -4.51 2.12 11.78
N ALA A 8 -4.90 3.00 12.70
CA ALA A 8 -6.28 3.05 13.20
C ALA A 8 -7.31 3.31 12.07
N ILE A 9 -7.00 4.22 11.14
CA ILE A 9 -7.86 4.52 10.00
C ILE A 9 -7.95 3.32 9.04
N LEU A 10 -6.82 2.67 8.74
CA LEU A 10 -6.81 1.47 7.89
C LEU A 10 -7.67 0.35 8.50
N THR A 11 -7.47 0.06 9.79
CA THR A 11 -8.26 -0.97 10.49
C THR A 11 -9.74 -0.61 10.49
N ALA A 12 -10.11 0.63 10.79
CA ALA A 12 -11.49 1.07 10.78
C ALA A 12 -12.12 1.00 9.38
N GLY A 13 -11.36 1.36 8.33
CA GLY A 13 -11.81 1.28 6.95
C GLY A 13 -12.08 -0.15 6.50
N VAL A 14 -11.16 -1.07 6.81
CA VAL A 14 -11.32 -2.50 6.51
C VAL A 14 -12.55 -3.06 7.22
N LEU A 15 -12.69 -2.81 8.53
CA LEU A 15 -13.85 -3.30 9.30
C LEU A 15 -15.17 -2.72 8.80
N SER A 16 -15.20 -1.43 8.50
CA SER A 16 -16.42 -0.79 7.99
C SER A 16 -16.81 -1.32 6.60
N TYR A 17 -15.82 -1.60 5.75
CA TYR A 17 -16.06 -2.19 4.44
C TYR A 17 -16.59 -3.61 4.56
N GLU A 18 -15.96 -4.46 5.38
CA GLU A 18 -16.40 -5.83 5.63
C GLU A 18 -17.86 -5.88 6.12
N ILE A 19 -18.25 -4.97 7.02
CA ILE A 19 -19.62 -4.91 7.57
C ILE A 19 -20.64 -4.38 6.53
N ALA A 20 -20.21 -3.49 5.63
CA ALA A 20 -21.10 -2.84 4.67
C ALA A 20 -21.16 -3.52 3.29
N CYS A 21 -20.21 -4.42 2.99
CA CYS A 21 -20.19 -5.11 1.71
C CYS A 21 -21.33 -6.13 1.59
N ARG A 22 -21.67 -6.48 0.35
CA ARG A 22 -22.64 -7.54 0.07
C ARG A 22 -21.92 -8.90 0.08
N ASP A 23 -22.65 -9.97 0.31
CA ASP A 23 -22.14 -11.34 0.18
C ASP A 23 -21.44 -11.53 -1.18
N GLY A 24 -20.22 -12.08 -1.18
CA GLY A 24 -19.39 -12.20 -2.38
C GLY A 24 -18.49 -11.00 -2.69
N GLN A 25 -18.45 -9.98 -1.83
CA GLN A 25 -17.58 -8.80 -1.96
C GLN A 25 -16.68 -8.56 -0.74
N LEU A 26 -16.47 -9.59 0.10
CA LEU A 26 -15.52 -9.47 1.19
C LEU A 26 -14.10 -9.26 0.64
N LEU A 27 -13.26 -8.56 1.40
CA LEU A 27 -11.87 -8.37 1.00
C LEU A 27 -11.13 -9.70 0.90
N SER A 28 -11.48 -10.68 1.76
CA SER A 28 -10.99 -12.06 1.67
C SER A 28 -11.39 -12.72 0.35
N GLU A 29 -12.64 -12.61 -0.06
CA GLU A 29 -13.15 -13.20 -1.30
C GLU A 29 -12.51 -12.55 -2.54
N GLY A 30 -12.30 -11.24 -2.53
CA GLY A 30 -11.57 -10.54 -3.59
C GLY A 30 -10.11 -10.99 -3.70
N VAL A 31 -9.46 -11.32 -2.58
CA VAL A 31 -8.12 -11.92 -2.57
C VAL A 31 -8.17 -13.35 -3.13
N ASP A 32 -9.21 -14.12 -2.82
CA ASP A 32 -9.39 -15.48 -3.37
C ASP A 32 -9.55 -15.45 -4.89
N ASP A 33 -10.35 -14.53 -5.43
CA ASP A 33 -10.49 -14.32 -6.88
C ASP A 33 -9.17 -13.94 -7.56
N TRP A 34 -8.36 -13.10 -6.89
CA TRP A 34 -7.03 -12.74 -7.37
C TRP A 34 -6.02 -13.88 -7.25
N LEU A 35 -6.15 -14.75 -6.25
CA LEU A 35 -5.35 -15.96 -6.13
C LEU A 35 -5.70 -16.97 -7.22
N ILE A 36 -6.97 -17.09 -7.61
CA ILE A 36 -7.41 -17.96 -8.70
C ILE A 36 -6.90 -17.42 -10.05
N SER A 37 -7.07 -16.12 -10.30
CA SER A 37 -6.72 -15.52 -11.60
C SER A 37 -5.22 -15.27 -11.78
N LYS A 38 -4.50 -14.86 -10.72
CA LYS A 38 -3.08 -14.48 -10.78
C LYS A 38 -2.32 -14.92 -9.51
N PRO A 39 -2.21 -16.24 -9.24
CA PRO A 39 -1.71 -16.78 -7.98
C PRO A 39 -0.31 -16.28 -7.60
N ILE A 40 0.61 -16.23 -8.56
CA ILE A 40 2.00 -15.83 -8.32
C ILE A 40 2.08 -14.34 -7.98
N LEU A 41 1.38 -13.50 -8.75
CA LEU A 41 1.39 -12.05 -8.57
C LEU A 41 0.78 -11.66 -7.22
N THR A 42 -0.37 -12.25 -6.88
CA THR A 42 -1.09 -11.98 -5.64
C THR A 42 -0.26 -12.40 -4.42
N ARG A 43 0.36 -13.59 -4.45
CA ARG A 43 1.26 -14.04 -3.38
C ARG A 43 2.52 -13.18 -3.25
N ALA A 44 3.11 -12.77 -4.38
CA ALA A 44 4.27 -11.88 -4.38
C ALA A 44 3.93 -10.51 -3.77
N ALA A 45 2.78 -9.94 -4.10
CA ALA A 45 2.31 -8.68 -3.54
C ALA A 45 2.06 -8.77 -2.01
N ILE A 46 1.39 -9.84 -1.55
CA ILE A 46 1.16 -10.09 -0.12
C ILE A 46 2.50 -10.27 0.62
N ALA A 47 3.39 -11.10 0.09
CA ALA A 47 4.70 -11.34 0.69
C ALA A 47 5.53 -10.06 0.78
N ALA A 48 5.55 -9.25 -0.30
CA ALA A 48 6.26 -7.97 -0.31
C ALA A 48 5.69 -7.00 0.75
N MET A 49 4.37 -6.90 0.87
CA MET A 49 3.74 -6.03 1.87
C MET A 49 3.98 -6.52 3.30
N ALA A 50 3.91 -7.83 3.54
CA ALA A 50 4.22 -8.43 4.84
C ALA A 50 5.68 -8.18 5.25
N LEU A 51 6.61 -8.32 4.31
CA LEU A 51 8.03 -8.03 4.53
C LEU A 51 8.29 -6.54 4.84
N HIS A 52 7.62 -5.64 4.10
CA HIS A 52 7.69 -4.19 4.29
C HIS A 52 7.15 -3.77 5.67
N LEU A 53 5.93 -4.20 6.00
CA LEU A 53 5.26 -3.79 7.24
C LEU A 53 5.82 -4.51 8.48
N GLY A 54 6.29 -5.74 8.32
CA GLY A 54 6.89 -6.53 9.39
C GLY A 54 8.31 -6.10 9.78
N ASN A 55 8.90 -5.11 9.11
CA ASN A 55 10.32 -4.73 9.25
C ASN A 55 11.29 -5.92 9.07
N ALA A 56 10.86 -6.99 8.40
CA ALA A 56 11.61 -8.23 8.28
C ALA A 56 12.70 -8.16 7.21
N VAL A 57 12.73 -7.07 6.43
CA VAL A 57 13.73 -6.82 5.39
C VAL A 57 14.56 -5.58 5.75
N PRO A 58 15.90 -5.66 5.67
CA PRO A 58 16.75 -4.49 5.80
C PRO A 58 16.35 -3.45 4.75
N LYS A 59 16.24 -2.16 5.13
CA LYS A 59 15.78 -1.05 4.26
C LYS A 59 16.41 -0.98 2.86
N ARG A 60 17.56 -1.62 2.65
CA ARG A 60 18.30 -1.69 1.37
C ARG A 60 17.65 -2.62 0.34
N TYR A 61 16.88 -3.61 0.76
CA TYR A 61 16.22 -4.60 -0.12
C TYR A 61 14.70 -4.49 -0.12
N ASP A 62 14.16 -3.52 0.59
CA ASP A 62 12.74 -3.25 0.62
C ASP A 62 12.34 -2.50 -0.66
N VAL A 63 11.93 -3.27 -1.67
CA VAL A 63 11.51 -2.79 -3.00
C VAL A 63 10.31 -1.83 -2.87
N ILE A 64 9.48 -1.98 -1.84
CA ILE A 64 8.35 -1.07 -1.56
C ILE A 64 8.86 0.25 -1.00
N SER A 65 9.82 0.25 -0.06
CA SER A 65 10.48 1.48 0.39
C SER A 65 11.21 2.21 -0.75
N LEU A 66 11.86 1.48 -1.66
CA LEU A 66 12.51 2.06 -2.84
C LEU A 66 11.47 2.68 -3.80
N GLY A 67 10.37 1.98 -4.06
CA GLY A 67 9.26 2.51 -4.88
C GLY A 67 8.62 3.77 -4.28
N PHE A 68 8.35 3.78 -2.98
CA PHE A 68 7.86 4.97 -2.28
C PHE A 68 8.90 6.10 -2.21
N GLN A 69 10.21 5.80 -2.10
CA GLN A 69 11.26 6.82 -2.17
C GLN A 69 11.34 7.47 -3.56
N VAL A 70 11.27 6.68 -4.63
CA VAL A 70 11.25 7.21 -6.01
C VAL A 70 10.02 8.08 -6.22
N LEU A 71 8.83 7.61 -5.81
CA LEU A 71 7.58 8.38 -5.96
C LEU A 71 7.61 9.69 -5.15
N ARG A 72 8.16 9.64 -3.94
CA ARG A 72 8.29 10.81 -3.05
C ARG A 72 9.37 11.78 -3.53
N HIS A 73 10.38 11.30 -4.25
CA HIS A 73 11.39 12.17 -4.85
C HIS A 73 10.81 12.94 -6.03
N SER A 74 10.09 12.26 -6.93
CA SER A 74 9.42 12.87 -8.09
C SER A 74 8.39 13.94 -7.70
N SER A 75 7.63 13.71 -6.62
CA SER A 75 6.65 14.69 -6.10
C SER A 75 7.33 15.96 -5.57
N ARG A 76 8.51 15.86 -4.94
CA ARG A 76 9.27 17.04 -4.48
C ARG A 76 9.89 17.84 -5.63
N TYR A 77 10.35 17.17 -6.69
CA TYR A 77 10.82 17.84 -7.90
C TYR A 77 9.69 18.58 -8.62
N ALA A 78 8.50 17.98 -8.74
CA ALA A 78 7.34 18.64 -9.35
C ALA A 78 6.91 19.91 -8.58
N VAL A 79 6.94 19.88 -7.24
CA VAL A 79 6.64 21.04 -6.39
C VAL A 79 7.73 22.12 -6.48
N LEU A 80 9.01 21.73 -6.54
CA LEU A 80 10.11 22.69 -6.71
C LEU A 80 10.13 23.35 -8.10
N VAL A 81 9.83 22.60 -9.16
CA VAL A 81 9.78 23.12 -10.53
C VAL A 81 8.59 24.08 -10.71
N THR A 82 7.42 23.73 -10.17
CA THR A 82 6.26 24.64 -10.20
C THR A 82 6.49 25.89 -9.36
N ALA A 83 7.12 25.78 -8.18
CA ALA A 83 7.52 26.94 -7.38
C ALA A 83 8.55 27.85 -8.07
N ARG A 84 9.42 27.29 -8.92
CA ARG A 84 10.43 28.03 -9.69
C ARG A 84 9.88 28.69 -10.96
N LEU A 85 8.74 28.21 -11.48
CA LEU A 85 8.03 28.80 -12.63
C LEU A 85 7.02 29.88 -12.22
N ALA A 86 6.67 29.95 -10.93
CA ALA A 86 5.74 30.92 -10.37
C ALA A 86 6.41 32.19 -9.81
N ASN A 87 7.72 32.34 -10.02
CA ASN A 87 8.55 33.47 -9.58
C ASN A 87 9.37 34.00 -10.75
#